data_AF-A0A1V6I286-F1
#
_entry.id   AF-A0A1V6I286-F1
#
_cell.length_a   1.000
_cell.length_b   1.000
_cell.length_c   1.000
_cell.angle_alpha   90.00
_cell.angle_beta   90.00
_cell.angle_gamma   90.00
#
_symmetry.space_group_name_H-M   'P 1'
#
loop_
_entity.id
_entity.type
_entity.pdbx_description
1 polymer ?
#
loop_
_entity_poly.entity_id
_entity_poly.type
_entity_poly.pdbx_seq_one_letter_code
_entity_poly.pdbx_strand_id
1 'polypeptide(L)'
;MLRLVIFIFLINSYLIGFAQINISRGSQAEINTFLNSKTYIVLNNTLMSDYNMEMKEAILKHWTITDYEFITESEFKKHKSNPKNSFLMINQVYFEKDKTQTLFDFLILCLGGNYKTVNDMPTLCAIPLCYHGALQEAYAYKLGLMVKFTQLHIKTCKNNPTISEDKLAEYYMNKTGSPKTKTFYLLKEEVEPEIRTKNSFATAYPFNFEYADKEKIKNLIDNNDEDAIILHILGPQTSNTLSYCIKIIIDTQEGNIYYYDMHKLSNKNADRLLKSDLKKLASKK
;
A
#
# COMPACT_ATOMS: atom_id res chain seq x y z
N MET A 1 1.24 -58.26 30.43
CA MET A 1 0.25 -57.19 30.76
C MET A 1 0.99 -55.86 30.62
N LEU A 2 1.07 -55.31 29.40
CA LEU A 2 0.21 -54.24 28.87
C LEU A 2 0.30 -52.98 29.75
N ARG A 3 1.01 -51.91 29.36
CA ARG A 3 0.49 -50.65 28.74
C ARG A 3 1.55 -49.57 29.06
N LEU A 4 1.85 -48.52 28.31
CA LEU A 4 1.48 -47.99 27.00
C LEU A 4 2.53 -46.86 26.82
N VAL A 5 3.45 -46.96 25.85
CA VAL A 5 4.39 -45.87 25.57
C VAL A 5 3.61 -44.80 24.80
N ILE A 6 3.18 -43.73 25.47
CA ILE A 6 2.54 -42.59 24.82
C ILE A 6 3.64 -41.69 24.29
N PHE A 7 3.92 -41.82 22.99
CA PHE A 7 4.71 -40.84 22.24
C PHE A 7 3.81 -39.62 22.00
N ILE A 8 3.99 -38.55 22.79
CA ILE A 8 3.35 -37.25 22.54
C ILE A 8 4.07 -36.62 21.34
N PHE A 9 3.46 -36.74 20.16
CA PHE A 9 3.85 -35.95 18.99
C PHE A 9 3.44 -34.50 19.26
N LEU A 10 4.41 -33.66 19.63
CA LEU A 10 4.30 -32.20 19.68
C LEU A 10 4.03 -31.68 18.27
N ILE A 11 2.76 -31.56 17.89
CA ILE A 11 2.35 -30.70 16.78
C ILE A 11 2.42 -29.27 17.32
N ASN A 12 3.63 -28.70 17.32
CA ASN A 12 3.82 -27.26 17.29
C ASN A 12 3.27 -26.77 15.95
N SER A 13 1.95 -26.56 15.91
CA SER A 13 1.36 -25.68 14.91
C SER A 13 1.84 -24.29 15.26
N TYR A 14 2.97 -23.88 14.66
CA TYR A 14 3.26 -22.47 14.48
C TYR A 14 2.13 -21.93 13.61
N LEU A 15 1.04 -21.53 14.26
CA LEU A 15 0.13 -20.54 13.71
C LEU A 15 0.99 -19.30 13.53
N ILE A 16 1.61 -19.19 12.36
CA ILE A 16 2.14 -17.93 11.86
C ILE A 16 0.89 -17.05 11.74
N GLY A 17 0.63 -16.28 12.80
CA GLY A 17 -0.37 -15.23 12.75
C GLY A 17 0.06 -14.30 11.61
N PHE A 18 -0.66 -14.37 10.50
CA PHE A 18 -0.57 -13.35 9.47
C PHE A 18 -0.85 -12.03 10.18
N ALA A 19 0.13 -11.14 10.19
CA ALA A 19 -0.16 -9.75 10.54
C ALA A 19 -1.15 -9.25 9.48
N GLN A 20 -2.42 -9.23 9.85
CA GLN A 20 -3.51 -8.79 8.99
C GLN A 20 -3.31 -7.30 8.71
N ILE A 21 -3.40 -6.90 7.44
CA ILE A 21 -3.54 -5.49 7.10
C ILE A 21 -4.94 -5.09 7.56
N ASN A 22 -5.02 -4.19 8.54
CA ASN A 22 -6.26 -3.47 8.79
C ASN A 22 -6.25 -2.25 7.87
N ILE A 23 -7.01 -2.32 6.78
CA ILE A 23 -7.27 -1.15 5.93
C ILE A 23 -8.48 -0.45 6.55
N SER A 24 -8.29 0.74 7.12
CA SER A 24 -9.38 1.53 7.68
C SER A 24 -10.49 1.70 6.64
N ARG A 25 -11.74 1.41 7.00
CA ARG A 25 -12.87 1.48 6.05
C ARG A 25 -13.78 2.69 6.23
N GLY A 26 -13.74 3.31 7.40
CA GLY A 26 -14.75 4.27 7.85
C GLY A 26 -16.15 3.64 8.03
N SER A 27 -16.95 4.25 8.88
CA SER A 27 -18.39 3.99 8.96
C SER A 27 -19.11 4.51 7.71
N GLN A 28 -20.32 4.01 7.46
CA GLN A 28 -21.12 4.50 6.33
C GLN A 28 -21.42 6.00 6.44
N ALA A 29 -21.62 6.51 7.66
CA ALA A 29 -21.85 7.93 7.90
C ALA A 29 -20.62 8.77 7.56
N GLU A 30 -19.42 8.28 7.89
CA GLU A 30 -18.16 8.95 7.56
C GLU A 30 -17.88 8.92 6.06
N ILE A 31 -18.13 7.79 5.38
CA ILE A 31 -18.03 7.69 3.91
C ILE A 31 -19.00 8.68 3.24
N ASN A 32 -20.25 8.76 3.71
CA ASN A 32 -21.21 9.71 3.18
C ASN A 32 -20.80 11.16 3.46
N THR A 33 -20.24 11.45 4.63
CA THR A 33 -19.69 12.78 4.95
C THR A 33 -18.58 13.16 3.97
N PHE A 34 -17.64 12.25 3.73
CA PHE A 34 -16.55 12.47 2.77
C PHE A 34 -17.07 12.76 1.35
N LEU A 35 -18.04 11.99 0.86
CA LEU A 35 -18.58 12.19 -0.49
C LEU A 35 -19.31 13.53 -0.68
N ASN A 36 -19.62 14.23 0.41
CA ASN A 36 -20.23 15.56 0.42
C ASN A 36 -19.27 16.66 0.90
N SER A 37 -17.99 16.34 1.14
CA SER A 37 -16.98 17.28 1.61
C SER A 37 -16.11 17.82 0.49
N LYS A 38 -15.47 18.96 0.73
CA LYS A 38 -14.34 19.43 -0.09
C LYS A 38 -13.06 18.76 0.40
N THR A 39 -12.31 18.13 -0.50
CA THR A 39 -11.06 17.44 -0.18
C THR A 39 -9.86 18.35 -0.35
N TYR A 40 -9.14 18.59 0.72
CA TYR A 40 -7.90 19.33 0.70
C TYR A 40 -6.74 18.36 0.49
N ILE A 41 -6.00 18.58 -0.59
CA ILE A 41 -4.78 17.83 -0.87
C ILE A 41 -3.63 18.57 -0.19
N VAL A 42 -3.08 17.97 0.86
CA VAL A 42 -2.07 18.60 1.70
C VAL A 42 -0.68 18.34 1.14
N LEU A 43 -0.02 19.42 0.77
CA LEU A 43 1.31 19.47 0.21
C LEU A 43 2.32 19.90 1.28
N ASN A 44 3.54 19.39 1.17
CA ASN A 44 4.65 19.79 2.02
C ASN A 44 4.91 21.30 1.87
N ASN A 45 5.35 21.96 2.93
CA ASN A 45 5.72 23.39 2.85
C ASN A 45 6.96 23.63 1.95
N THR A 46 7.73 22.59 1.61
CA THR A 46 8.95 22.69 0.80
C THR A 46 8.62 22.89 -0.68
N LEU A 47 9.20 23.93 -1.29
CA LEU A 47 8.96 24.30 -2.70
C LEU A 47 9.48 23.24 -3.69
N MET A 48 10.64 22.63 -3.40
CA MET A 48 11.26 21.58 -4.22
C MET A 48 11.01 20.22 -3.56
N SER A 49 9.86 19.62 -3.86
CA SER A 49 9.46 18.32 -3.32
C SER A 49 8.87 17.48 -4.44
N ASP A 50 9.48 16.32 -4.72
CA ASP A 50 8.96 15.36 -5.69
C ASP A 50 7.55 14.92 -5.31
N TYR A 51 7.29 14.69 -4.01
CA TYR A 51 5.95 14.45 -3.51
C TYR A 51 4.97 15.54 -3.93
N ASN A 52 5.32 16.82 -3.78
CA ASN A 52 4.41 17.91 -4.15
C ASN A 52 4.11 17.94 -5.65
N MET A 53 5.12 17.73 -6.48
CA MET A 53 4.99 17.71 -7.93
C MET A 53 4.13 16.53 -8.39
N GLU A 54 4.52 15.32 -7.97
CA GLU A 54 3.87 14.06 -8.33
C GLU A 54 2.45 13.96 -7.79
N MET A 55 2.20 14.42 -6.55
CA MET A 55 0.85 14.46 -5.98
C MET A 55 -0.07 15.42 -6.73
N LYS A 56 0.42 16.62 -7.11
CA LYS A 56 -0.37 17.55 -7.91
C LYS A 56 -0.77 16.93 -9.24
N GLU A 57 0.19 16.32 -9.93
CA GLU A 57 -0.05 15.66 -11.21
C GLU A 57 -1.04 14.50 -11.06
N ALA A 58 -0.84 13.64 -10.06
CA ALA A 58 -1.73 12.52 -9.76
C ALA A 58 -3.17 12.95 -9.51
N ILE A 59 -3.37 14.00 -8.70
CA ILE A 59 -4.71 14.53 -8.41
C ILE A 59 -5.34 15.13 -9.67
N LEU A 60 -4.61 15.94 -10.42
CA LEU A 60 -5.12 16.55 -11.66
C LEU A 60 -5.53 15.50 -12.70
N LYS A 61 -4.80 14.39 -12.80
CA LYS A 61 -5.08 13.31 -13.75
C LYS A 61 -6.17 12.35 -13.30
N HIS A 62 -6.24 12.04 -12.00
CA HIS A 62 -6.99 10.87 -11.54
C HIS A 62 -8.06 11.15 -10.49
N TRP A 63 -8.02 12.26 -9.75
CA TRP A 63 -8.99 12.52 -8.68
C TRP A 63 -10.32 13.00 -9.25
N THR A 64 -11.39 12.23 -9.01
CA THR A 64 -12.73 12.49 -9.59
C THR A 64 -13.87 12.32 -8.60
N ILE A 65 -13.57 11.98 -7.34
CA ILE A 65 -14.58 11.56 -6.37
C ILE A 65 -15.23 12.71 -5.58
N THR A 66 -14.53 13.83 -5.43
CA THR A 66 -14.95 15.02 -4.67
C THR A 66 -14.29 16.28 -5.23
N ASP A 67 -14.88 17.45 -4.99
CA ASP A 67 -14.20 18.73 -5.22
C ASP A 67 -12.92 18.80 -4.38
N TYR A 68 -11.86 19.40 -4.92
CA TYR A 68 -10.58 19.49 -4.24
C TYR A 68 -9.90 20.85 -4.32
N GLU A 69 -8.95 21.08 -3.40
CA GLU A 69 -8.05 22.22 -3.38
C GLU A 69 -6.69 21.81 -2.83
N PHE A 70 -5.61 22.33 -3.43
CA PHE A 70 -4.27 22.13 -2.92
C PHE A 70 -3.97 23.14 -1.81
N ILE A 71 -3.51 22.65 -0.67
CA ILE A 71 -3.08 23.49 0.45
C ILE A 71 -1.74 23.03 0.99
N THR A 72 -1.07 23.88 1.74
CA THR A 72 0.13 23.55 2.51
C THR A 72 -0.22 22.93 3.86
N GLU A 73 0.74 22.25 4.48
CA GLU A 73 0.58 21.77 5.88
C GLU A 73 0.31 22.92 6.86
N SER A 74 0.80 24.13 6.57
CA SER A 74 0.55 25.32 7.37
C SER A 74 -0.92 25.75 7.29
N GLU A 75 -1.53 25.64 6.12
CA GLU A 75 -2.95 25.91 5.91
C GLU A 75 -3.84 24.79 6.47
N PHE A 76 -3.40 23.53 6.39
CA PHE A 76 -4.11 22.39 6.98
C PHE A 76 -4.51 22.66 8.44
N LYS A 77 -3.61 23.23 9.25
CA LYS A 77 -3.88 23.58 10.66
C LYS A 77 -5.09 24.51 10.84
N LYS A 78 -5.37 25.37 9.86
CA LYS A 78 -6.50 26.32 9.85
C LYS A 78 -7.80 25.63 9.42
N HIS A 79 -7.72 24.64 8.53
CA HIS A 79 -8.88 23.98 7.93
C HIS A 79 -9.33 22.70 8.66
N LYS A 80 -8.44 22.02 9.40
CA LYS A 80 -8.68 20.69 9.98
C LYS A 80 -9.88 20.61 10.91
N SER A 81 -10.25 21.72 11.55
CA SER A 81 -11.33 21.76 12.55
C SER A 81 -12.74 21.78 11.93
N ASN A 82 -12.85 21.97 10.62
CA ASN A 82 -14.15 22.02 9.93
C ASN A 82 -14.61 20.61 9.53
N PRO A 83 -15.77 20.13 10.03
CA PRO A 83 -16.28 18.79 9.73
C PRO A 83 -16.77 18.61 8.28
N LYS A 84 -16.89 19.69 7.49
CA LYS A 84 -17.22 19.64 6.06
C LYS A 84 -16.00 19.50 5.15
N ASN A 85 -14.81 19.38 5.73
CA ASN A 85 -13.56 19.22 5.01
C ASN A 85 -13.07 17.78 5.16
N SER A 86 -12.43 17.26 4.11
CA SER A 86 -11.63 16.04 4.15
C SER A 86 -10.20 16.36 3.71
N PHE A 87 -9.26 15.49 4.04
CA PHE A 87 -7.83 15.72 3.80
C PHE A 87 -7.19 14.46 3.23
N LEU A 88 -6.49 14.62 2.12
CA LEU A 88 -5.54 13.63 1.61
C LEU A 88 -4.13 14.12 1.92
N MET A 89 -3.40 13.42 2.78
CA MET A 89 -2.13 13.90 3.33
C MET A 89 -1.20 12.76 3.75
N ILE A 90 0.09 13.07 3.90
CA ILE A 90 1.01 12.15 4.58
C ILE A 90 0.78 12.22 6.10
N ASN A 91 0.68 11.06 6.74
CA ASN A 91 0.75 10.93 8.19
C ASN A 91 1.77 9.86 8.59
N GLN A 92 2.39 10.06 9.75
CA GLN A 92 3.39 9.16 10.30
C GLN A 92 2.72 8.14 11.23
N VAL A 93 2.97 6.85 10.99
CA VAL A 93 2.34 5.76 11.74
C VAL A 93 3.41 4.80 12.29
N TYR A 94 3.25 4.43 13.55
CA TYR A 94 3.93 3.29 14.16
C TYR A 94 2.98 2.09 14.19
N PHE A 95 3.49 0.88 13.96
CA PHE A 95 2.71 -0.32 14.25
C PHE A 95 2.78 -0.61 15.76
N GLU A 96 1.65 -0.54 16.47
CA GLU A 96 1.60 -0.70 17.94
C GLU A 96 2.24 -2.01 18.45
N LYS A 97 2.15 -3.08 17.65
CA LYS A 97 2.73 -4.39 17.98
C LYS A 97 4.23 -4.49 17.67
N ASP A 98 4.81 -3.48 17.03
CA ASP A 98 6.22 -3.43 16.69
C ASP A 98 7.04 -2.76 17.80
N LYS A 99 7.76 -3.59 18.56
CA LYS A 99 8.67 -3.14 19.62
C LYS A 99 9.85 -2.33 19.10
N THR A 100 10.12 -2.36 17.79
CA THR A 100 11.21 -1.58 17.19
C THR A 100 10.84 -0.12 16.92
N GLN A 101 9.58 0.27 17.17
CA GLN A 101 9.08 1.62 16.92
C GLN A 101 9.41 2.08 15.49
N THR A 102 9.25 1.18 14.52
CA THR A 102 9.42 1.54 13.12
C THR A 102 8.39 2.60 12.74
N LEU A 103 8.87 3.72 12.19
CA LEU A 103 8.03 4.79 11.68
C LEU A 103 7.88 4.67 10.16
N PHE A 104 6.64 4.77 9.70
CA PHE A 104 6.27 4.73 8.29
C PHE A 104 5.53 6.01 7.91
N ASP A 105 5.74 6.45 6.67
CA ASP A 105 4.92 7.48 6.06
C ASP A 105 3.77 6.82 5.29
N PHE A 106 2.54 7.20 5.64
CA PHE A 106 1.32 6.72 5.01
C PHE A 106 0.63 7.87 4.28
N LEU A 107 0.07 7.60 3.09
CA LEU A 107 -0.94 8.47 2.51
C LEU A 107 -2.28 8.14 3.17
N ILE A 108 -2.85 9.10 3.88
CA ILE A 108 -4.12 8.95 4.57
C ILE A 108 -5.19 9.84 3.95
N LEU A 109 -6.41 9.31 3.88
CA LEU A 109 -7.63 10.08 3.66
C LEU A 109 -8.39 10.16 4.99
N CYS A 110 -8.62 11.36 5.51
CA CYS A 110 -9.32 11.54 6.77
C CYS A 110 -10.35 12.69 6.74
N LEU A 111 -11.28 12.67 7.70
CA LEU A 111 -12.27 13.72 7.90
C LEU A 111 -11.80 14.79 8.87
N GLY A 112 -12.12 16.04 8.55
CA GLY A 112 -12.00 17.18 9.46
C GLY A 112 -12.99 17.13 10.61
N GLY A 113 -12.73 17.95 11.62
CA GLY A 113 -13.58 18.10 12.78
C GLY A 113 -12.81 18.53 14.01
N ASN A 114 -13.52 18.72 15.12
CA ASN A 114 -12.91 19.17 16.36
C ASN A 114 -12.20 18.03 17.11
N TYR A 115 -11.03 17.65 16.58
CA TYR A 115 -10.17 16.59 17.11
C TYR A 115 -8.90 17.16 17.72
N LYS A 116 -8.43 16.54 18.81
CA LYS A 116 -7.25 16.99 19.56
C LYS A 116 -5.97 16.84 18.73
N THR A 117 -5.80 15.68 18.09
CA THR A 117 -4.66 15.36 17.23
C THR A 117 -5.11 14.85 15.87
N VAL A 118 -4.19 14.77 14.91
CA VAL A 118 -4.47 14.17 13.59
C VAL A 118 -4.83 12.70 13.72
N ASN A 119 -4.22 11.99 14.69
CA ASN A 119 -4.50 10.57 14.93
C ASN A 119 -5.90 10.32 15.48
N ASP A 120 -6.57 11.36 16.01
CA ASP A 120 -7.97 11.28 16.45
C ASP A 120 -8.96 11.55 15.29
N MET A 121 -8.48 11.98 14.12
CA MET A 121 -9.33 12.25 12.96
C MET A 121 -9.79 10.93 12.31
N PRO A 122 -11.07 10.78 11.93
CA PRO A 122 -11.56 9.59 11.27
C PRO A 122 -10.80 9.31 9.98
N THR A 123 -10.05 8.21 9.96
CA THR A 123 -9.28 7.76 8.79
C THR A 123 -10.13 6.81 7.97
N LEU A 124 -10.33 7.14 6.69
CA LEU A 124 -11.16 6.40 5.75
C LEU A 124 -10.35 5.53 4.79
N CYS A 125 -9.06 5.83 4.65
CA CYS A 125 -8.11 5.04 3.87
C CYS A 125 -6.71 5.36 4.38
N ALA A 126 -5.84 4.36 4.47
CA ALA A 126 -4.44 4.52 4.83
C ALA A 126 -3.58 3.59 3.97
N ILE A 127 -2.64 4.18 3.22
CA ILE A 127 -1.80 3.46 2.27
C ILE A 127 -0.34 3.65 2.66
N PRO A 128 0.41 2.58 2.94
CA PRO A 128 1.81 2.71 3.32
C PRO A 128 2.64 3.15 2.09
N LEU A 129 3.36 4.26 2.19
CA LEU A 129 4.20 4.78 1.10
C LEU A 129 5.64 4.29 1.23
N CYS A 130 6.25 4.53 2.38
CA CYS A 130 7.64 4.20 2.63
C CYS A 130 7.96 4.14 4.12
N TYR A 131 9.17 3.69 4.42
CA TYR A 131 9.80 3.97 5.71
C TYR A 131 10.01 5.47 5.87
N HIS A 132 9.81 5.97 7.09
CA HIS A 132 10.04 7.38 7.38
C HIS A 132 11.51 7.74 7.12
N GLY A 133 11.73 8.86 6.42
CA GLY A 133 13.07 9.32 6.03
C GLY A 133 13.61 8.73 4.72
N ALA A 134 12.83 7.88 4.02
CA ALA A 134 13.17 7.46 2.68
C ALA A 134 13.14 8.63 1.68
N LEU A 135 13.97 8.56 0.63
CA LEU A 135 13.98 9.55 -0.45
C LEU A 135 12.64 9.53 -1.20
N GLN A 136 12.10 10.72 -1.51
CA GLN A 136 10.80 10.86 -2.17
C GLN A 136 10.78 10.17 -3.55
N GLU A 137 11.88 10.26 -4.30
CA GLU A 137 12.08 9.56 -5.57
C GLU A 137 11.83 8.04 -5.50
N ALA A 138 11.93 7.41 -4.32
CA ALA A 138 11.69 5.98 -4.16
C ALA A 138 10.21 5.59 -4.27
N TYR A 139 9.28 6.52 -4.01
CA TYR A 139 7.84 6.24 -3.99
C TYR A 139 6.97 7.25 -4.77
N ALA A 140 7.44 8.49 -4.98
CA ALA A 140 6.61 9.58 -5.48
C ALA A 140 6.01 9.29 -6.88
N TYR A 141 6.77 8.64 -7.76
CA TYR A 141 6.32 8.22 -9.10
C TYR A 141 5.15 7.21 -9.06
N LYS A 142 4.83 6.63 -7.90
CA LYS A 142 3.69 5.72 -7.70
C LYS A 142 2.45 6.43 -7.10
N LEU A 143 2.49 7.75 -6.83
CA LEU A 143 1.38 8.44 -6.16
C LEU A 143 0.08 8.46 -6.99
N GLY A 144 0.17 8.47 -8.32
CA GLY A 144 -0.98 8.29 -9.20
C GLY A 144 -1.76 7.01 -8.90
N LEU A 145 -1.04 5.92 -8.62
CA LEU A 145 -1.64 4.64 -8.25
C LEU A 145 -2.28 4.68 -6.85
N MET A 146 -1.63 5.33 -5.88
CA MET A 146 -2.18 5.47 -4.53
C MET A 146 -3.48 6.27 -4.52
N VAL A 147 -3.53 7.35 -5.31
CA VAL A 147 -4.73 8.16 -5.54
C VAL A 147 -5.88 7.34 -6.13
N LYS A 148 -5.59 6.49 -7.13
CA LYS A 148 -6.60 5.58 -7.71
C LYS A 148 -7.12 4.58 -6.68
N PHE A 149 -6.20 3.93 -5.95
CA PHE A 149 -6.59 2.99 -4.91
C PHE A 149 -7.42 3.64 -3.81
N THR A 150 -7.12 4.87 -3.38
CA THR A 150 -7.95 5.61 -2.42
C THR A 150 -9.40 5.72 -2.91
N GLN A 151 -9.60 6.08 -4.19
CA GLN A 151 -10.94 6.20 -4.76
C GLN A 151 -11.65 4.86 -4.92
N LEU A 152 -10.94 3.82 -5.40
CA LEU A 152 -11.43 2.45 -5.46
C LEU A 152 -11.88 1.97 -4.06
N HIS A 153 -11.07 2.26 -3.04
CA HIS A 153 -11.35 1.88 -1.66
C HIS A 153 -12.63 2.54 -1.15
N ILE A 154 -12.78 3.85 -1.31
CA ILE A 154 -14.00 4.55 -0.87
C ILE A 154 -15.24 4.02 -1.60
N LYS A 155 -15.16 3.80 -2.91
CA LYS A 155 -16.28 3.21 -3.69
C LYS A 155 -16.61 1.82 -3.19
N THR A 156 -15.60 1.01 -2.88
CA THR A 156 -15.77 -0.35 -2.33
C THR A 156 -16.47 -0.31 -0.98
N CYS A 157 -16.01 0.53 -0.05
CA CYS A 157 -16.58 0.67 1.29
C CYS A 157 -18.02 1.21 1.24
N LYS A 158 -18.31 2.14 0.33
CA LYS A 158 -19.67 2.63 0.08
C LYS A 158 -20.61 1.53 -0.43
N ASN A 159 -20.16 0.74 -1.40
CA ASN A 159 -20.98 -0.25 -2.08
C ASN A 159 -21.10 -1.57 -1.32
N ASN A 160 -20.18 -1.84 -0.39
CA ASN A 160 -20.10 -3.09 0.35
C ASN A 160 -19.92 -2.83 1.87
N PRO A 161 -20.90 -2.19 2.54
CA PRO A 161 -20.77 -1.75 3.93
C PRO A 161 -20.72 -2.89 4.95
N THR A 162 -20.81 -4.15 4.55
CA THR A 162 -20.75 -5.31 5.45
C THR A 162 -19.36 -5.94 5.54
N ILE A 163 -18.41 -5.54 4.68
CA ILE A 163 -17.04 -6.09 4.70
C ILE A 163 -16.28 -5.54 5.90
N SER A 164 -15.85 -6.39 6.81
CA SER A 164 -15.02 -5.98 7.94
C SER A 164 -13.62 -5.55 7.50
N GLU A 165 -12.96 -4.68 8.28
CA GLU A 165 -11.65 -4.12 7.95
C GLU A 165 -10.56 -5.19 7.73
N ASP A 166 -10.59 -6.25 8.54
CA ASP A 166 -9.67 -7.40 8.47
C ASP A 166 -9.87 -8.25 7.21
N LYS A 167 -11.00 -8.08 6.51
CA LYS A 167 -11.36 -8.79 5.28
C LYS A 167 -11.17 -7.98 4.00
N LEU A 168 -10.83 -6.69 4.10
CA LEU A 168 -10.68 -5.84 2.91
C LEU A 168 -9.51 -6.26 2.02
N ALA A 169 -8.35 -6.57 2.59
CA ALA A 169 -7.21 -7.04 1.81
C ALA A 169 -7.54 -8.34 1.04
N GLU A 170 -8.21 -9.28 1.71
CA GLU A 170 -8.72 -10.51 1.10
C GLU A 170 -9.75 -10.20 0.00
N TYR A 171 -10.67 -9.26 0.24
CA TYR A 171 -11.67 -8.83 -0.74
C TYR A 171 -11.00 -8.32 -2.03
N TYR A 172 -10.03 -7.40 -1.93
CA TYR A 172 -9.32 -6.90 -3.11
C TYR A 172 -8.59 -8.03 -3.85
N MET A 173 -7.91 -8.92 -3.12
CA MET A 173 -7.21 -10.06 -3.73
C MET A 173 -8.15 -11.08 -4.38
N ASN A 174 -9.37 -11.26 -3.88
CA ASN A 174 -10.34 -12.19 -4.45
C ASN A 174 -11.10 -11.60 -5.64
N LYS A 175 -11.11 -10.26 -5.78
CA LYS A 175 -11.71 -9.56 -6.92
C LYS A 175 -10.76 -9.44 -8.11
N THR A 176 -9.46 -9.55 -7.89
CA THR A 176 -8.49 -9.55 -8.99
C THR A 176 -8.50 -10.87 -9.75
N GLY A 177 -8.39 -10.77 -11.07
CA GLY A 177 -8.22 -11.92 -11.94
C GLY A 177 -6.83 -12.53 -11.85
N SER A 178 -6.53 -13.41 -12.80
CA SER A 178 -5.23 -14.08 -12.87
C SER A 178 -4.11 -13.08 -13.15
N PRO A 179 -3.00 -13.06 -12.38
CA PRO A 179 -1.81 -12.28 -12.73
C PRO A 179 -1.14 -12.78 -14.02
N LYS A 180 -1.53 -13.96 -14.53
CA LYS A 180 -0.94 -14.60 -15.70
C LYS A 180 -1.26 -13.90 -17.02
N THR A 181 -2.36 -13.14 -17.04
CA THR A 181 -2.79 -12.38 -18.21
C THR A 181 -2.24 -10.96 -18.22
N LYS A 182 -1.43 -10.59 -17.22
CA LYS A 182 -0.82 -9.28 -17.06
C LYS A 182 0.67 -9.34 -17.33
N THR A 183 1.27 -8.20 -17.65
CA THR A 183 2.71 -8.01 -17.67
C THR A 183 3.14 -7.40 -16.34
N PHE A 184 4.04 -8.09 -15.64
CA PHE A 184 4.57 -7.63 -14.36
C PHE A 184 5.79 -6.71 -14.56
N TYR A 185 5.62 -5.42 -14.28
CA TYR A 185 6.68 -4.41 -14.37
C TYR A 185 7.28 -4.13 -12.99
N LEU A 186 8.61 -4.12 -12.91
CA LEU A 186 9.31 -3.93 -11.64
C LEU A 186 10.74 -3.40 -11.86
N LEU A 187 11.30 -2.75 -10.85
CA LEU A 187 12.69 -2.35 -10.88
C LEU A 187 13.58 -3.57 -10.63
N LYS A 188 14.69 -3.69 -11.36
CA LYS A 188 15.58 -4.86 -11.25
C LYS A 188 16.23 -4.95 -9.86
N GLU A 189 16.55 -3.81 -9.26
CA GLU A 189 17.17 -3.67 -7.94
C GLU A 189 16.24 -4.10 -6.79
N GLU A 190 14.91 -4.05 -6.98
CA GLU A 190 13.92 -4.47 -5.99
C GLU A 190 13.79 -5.99 -5.87
N VAL A 191 14.38 -6.74 -6.81
CA VAL A 191 14.37 -8.21 -6.84
C VAL A 191 15.57 -8.78 -6.09
N GLU A 192 15.43 -9.95 -5.47
CA GLU A 192 16.53 -10.66 -4.81
C GLU A 192 17.65 -11.04 -5.81
N PRO A 193 18.95 -10.82 -5.49
CA PRO A 193 20.05 -10.99 -6.43
C PRO A 193 20.08 -12.33 -7.19
N GLU A 194 19.76 -13.44 -6.52
CA GLU A 194 19.78 -14.79 -7.10
C GLU A 194 18.77 -14.99 -8.24
N ILE A 195 17.70 -14.19 -8.28
CA ILE A 195 16.61 -14.32 -9.26
C ILE A 195 16.48 -13.10 -10.18
N ARG A 196 17.48 -12.19 -10.21
CA ARG A 196 17.48 -10.97 -11.05
C ARG A 196 17.72 -11.18 -12.54
N THR A 197 18.14 -12.37 -12.95
CA THR A 197 18.33 -12.65 -14.39
C THR A 197 16.99 -13.06 -15.00
N LYS A 198 16.75 -12.73 -16.27
CA LYS A 198 15.48 -13.09 -16.92
C LYS A 198 15.20 -14.59 -16.82
N ASN A 199 16.22 -15.42 -17.03
CA ASN A 199 16.09 -16.88 -16.95
C ASN A 199 15.74 -17.34 -15.53
N SER A 200 16.46 -16.85 -14.51
CA SER A 200 16.20 -17.27 -13.12
C SER A 200 14.86 -16.76 -12.59
N PHE A 201 14.44 -15.55 -12.96
CA PHE A 201 13.12 -15.01 -12.66
C PHE A 201 12.00 -15.87 -13.25
N ALA A 202 12.12 -16.23 -14.54
CA ALA A 202 11.14 -17.04 -15.26
C ALA A 202 10.94 -18.44 -14.63
N THR A 203 11.93 -18.98 -13.92
CA THR A 203 11.76 -20.26 -13.19
C THR A 203 10.76 -20.18 -12.03
N ALA A 204 10.55 -18.99 -11.47
CA ALA A 204 9.64 -18.75 -10.35
C ALA A 204 8.33 -18.08 -10.80
N TYR A 205 8.39 -17.28 -11.86
CA TYR A 205 7.25 -16.60 -12.46
C TYR A 205 7.32 -16.74 -14.00
N PRO A 206 6.70 -17.78 -14.58
CA PRO A 206 6.83 -18.12 -16.00
C PRO A 206 5.93 -17.29 -16.92
N PHE A 207 5.38 -16.17 -16.43
CA PHE A 207 4.48 -15.29 -17.18
C PHE A 207 5.19 -14.00 -17.59
N ASN A 208 4.49 -13.10 -18.27
CA ASN A 208 5.08 -11.88 -18.82
C ASN A 208 5.59 -10.97 -17.69
N PHE A 209 6.86 -10.56 -17.79
CA PHE A 209 7.44 -9.56 -16.90
C PHE A 209 8.47 -8.72 -17.64
N GLU A 210 8.68 -7.51 -17.16
CA GLU A 210 9.66 -6.57 -17.70
C GLU A 210 10.35 -5.81 -16.57
N TYR A 211 11.69 -5.76 -16.62
CA TYR A 211 12.42 -4.81 -15.81
C TYR A 211 12.31 -3.43 -16.46
N ALA A 212 11.67 -2.51 -15.74
CA ALA A 212 11.41 -1.15 -16.19
C ALA A 212 12.14 -0.14 -15.30
N ASP A 213 12.26 1.10 -15.77
CA ASP A 213 12.64 2.23 -14.92
C ASP A 213 11.40 2.89 -14.31
N LYS A 214 11.63 3.87 -13.43
CA LYS A 214 10.55 4.59 -12.72
C LYS A 214 9.66 5.37 -13.69
N GLU A 215 10.22 5.94 -14.75
CA GLU A 215 9.47 6.73 -15.73
C GLU A 215 8.49 5.85 -16.52
N LYS A 216 8.94 4.67 -16.98
CA LYS A 216 8.08 3.68 -17.62
C LYS A 216 6.95 3.24 -16.70
N ILE A 217 7.25 2.93 -15.43
CA ILE A 217 6.22 2.56 -14.45
C ILE A 217 5.21 3.70 -14.24
N LYS A 218 5.69 4.94 -14.09
CA LYS A 218 4.83 6.13 -13.97
C LYS A 218 3.92 6.26 -15.18
N ASN A 219 4.45 6.10 -16.39
CA ASN A 219 3.67 6.17 -17.61
C ASN A 219 2.59 5.09 -17.71
N LEU A 220 2.84 3.87 -17.22
CA LEU A 220 1.82 2.82 -17.16
C LEU A 220 0.68 3.20 -16.20
N ILE A 221 1.03 3.78 -15.04
CA ILE A 221 0.05 4.32 -14.08
C ILE A 221 -0.75 5.45 -14.73
N ASP A 222 -0.09 6.47 -15.28
CA ASP A 222 -0.75 7.66 -15.79
C ASP A 222 -1.70 7.36 -16.97
N ASN A 223 -1.39 6.33 -17.77
CA ASN A 223 -2.18 5.93 -18.93
C ASN A 223 -3.26 4.88 -18.61
N ASN A 224 -3.44 4.49 -17.34
CA ASN A 224 -4.36 3.42 -16.92
C ASN A 224 -4.13 2.11 -17.70
N ASP A 225 -2.88 1.72 -17.91
CA ASP A 225 -2.59 0.49 -18.66
C ASP A 225 -3.30 -0.69 -17.99
N GLU A 226 -4.20 -1.32 -18.73
CA GLU A 226 -5.07 -2.35 -18.18
C GLU A 226 -4.28 -3.62 -17.91
N ASP A 227 -3.24 -3.88 -18.70
CA ASP A 227 -2.50 -5.13 -18.71
C ASP A 227 -1.23 -5.10 -17.86
N ALA A 228 -0.95 -3.98 -17.19
CA ALA A 228 0.21 -3.83 -16.33
C ALA A 228 -0.13 -4.03 -14.84
N ILE A 229 0.71 -4.81 -14.17
CA ILE A 229 0.80 -4.85 -12.70
C ILE A 229 2.21 -4.43 -12.28
N ILE A 230 2.32 -3.73 -11.16
CA ILE A 230 3.60 -3.21 -10.67
C ILE A 230 3.87 -3.62 -9.22
N LEU A 231 5.14 -3.62 -8.83
CA LEU A 231 5.57 -3.85 -7.45
C LEU A 231 5.62 -2.52 -6.67
N HIS A 232 4.94 -2.47 -5.54
CA HIS A 232 5.18 -1.49 -4.48
C HIS A 232 5.85 -2.19 -3.29
N ILE A 233 7.08 -1.79 -2.97
CA ILE A 233 7.86 -2.40 -1.91
C ILE A 233 8.28 -1.36 -0.88
N LEU A 234 8.12 -1.70 0.38
CA LEU A 234 8.60 -0.91 1.50
C LEU A 234 9.61 -1.74 2.27
N GLY A 235 10.85 -1.27 2.29
CA GLY A 235 11.95 -1.88 3.03
C GLY A 235 12.86 -0.81 3.64
N PRO A 236 13.53 -1.10 4.77
CA PRO A 236 14.50 -0.21 5.36
C PRO A 236 15.74 -0.19 4.48
N GLN A 237 15.88 0.86 3.66
CA GLN A 237 16.93 0.95 2.65
C GLN A 237 18.35 0.95 3.24
N THR A 238 18.52 1.28 4.54
CA THR A 238 19.85 1.50 5.15
C THR A 238 19.95 1.18 6.66
N SER A 239 18.95 0.59 7.32
CA SER A 239 18.95 0.44 8.80
C SER A 239 18.95 -1.01 9.30
N ASN A 240 19.84 -1.29 10.26
CA ASN A 240 20.00 -2.57 10.96
C ASN A 240 18.99 -2.80 12.09
N THR A 241 18.10 -1.84 12.38
CA THR A 241 17.17 -1.91 13.52
C THR A 241 15.70 -2.11 13.13
N LEU A 242 15.39 -2.16 11.84
CA LEU A 242 14.00 -2.17 11.34
C LEU A 242 13.58 -3.55 10.84
N SER A 243 12.36 -3.94 11.19
CA SER A 243 12.01 -5.36 11.30
C SER A 243 11.34 -5.97 10.07
N TYR A 244 10.77 -5.21 9.13
CA TYR A 244 9.86 -5.78 8.13
C TYR A 244 10.15 -5.34 6.69
N CYS A 245 9.63 -6.09 5.74
CA CYS A 245 9.49 -5.69 4.36
C CYS A 245 8.04 -5.94 3.96
N ILE A 246 7.41 -4.94 3.35
CA ILE A 246 6.05 -5.04 2.82
C ILE A 246 6.13 -5.04 1.30
N LYS A 247 5.42 -5.97 0.66
CA LYS A 247 5.32 -6.09 -0.80
C LYS A 247 3.86 -6.07 -1.18
N ILE A 248 3.51 -5.22 -2.12
CA ILE A 248 2.17 -5.14 -2.70
C ILE A 248 2.33 -5.18 -4.21
N ILE A 249 1.60 -6.06 -4.89
CA ILE A 249 1.54 -6.07 -6.37
C ILE A 249 0.14 -5.60 -6.75
N ILE A 250 0.10 -4.57 -7.58
CA ILE A 250 -1.11 -3.77 -7.82
C ILE A 250 -1.22 -3.48 -9.32
N ASP A 251 -2.43 -3.52 -9.89
CA ASP A 251 -2.63 -3.07 -11.28
C ASP A 251 -2.54 -1.56 -11.44
N THR A 252 -2.21 -1.11 -12.64
CA THR A 252 -2.09 0.33 -12.95
C THR A 252 -3.41 0.99 -13.35
N GLN A 253 -4.46 0.22 -13.61
CA GLN A 253 -5.75 0.71 -14.09
C GLN A 253 -6.56 1.38 -12.97
N GLU A 254 -6.89 0.62 -11.93
CA GLU A 254 -7.73 1.05 -10.81
C GLU A 254 -7.06 0.88 -9.44
N GLY A 255 -5.95 0.14 -9.39
CA GLY A 255 -5.22 -0.11 -8.17
C GLY A 255 -5.66 -1.35 -7.40
N ASN A 256 -6.21 -2.37 -8.06
CA ASN A 256 -6.57 -3.60 -7.38
C ASN A 256 -5.32 -4.40 -6.98
N ILE A 257 -5.40 -5.05 -5.82
CA ILE A 257 -4.27 -5.75 -5.21
C ILE A 257 -4.26 -7.21 -5.70
N TYR A 258 -3.20 -7.58 -6.41
CA TYR A 258 -2.94 -8.94 -6.86
C TYR A 258 -2.21 -9.78 -5.82
N TYR A 259 -1.35 -9.15 -5.04
CA TYR A 259 -0.52 -9.81 -4.04
C TYR A 259 -0.21 -8.88 -2.88
N TYR A 260 -0.14 -9.46 -1.68
CA TYR A 260 0.40 -8.82 -0.50
C TYR A 260 1.21 -9.83 0.30
N ASP A 261 2.36 -9.38 0.80
CA ASP A 261 3.14 -10.11 1.80
C ASP A 261 3.88 -9.13 2.69
N MET A 262 3.96 -9.46 3.98
CA MET A 262 4.81 -8.77 4.93
C MET A 262 5.63 -9.81 5.66
N HIS A 263 6.95 -9.65 5.63
CA HIS A 263 7.87 -10.56 6.29
C HIS A 263 8.85 -9.82 7.19
N LYS A 264 9.29 -10.51 8.24
CA LYS A 264 10.37 -10.00 9.09
C LYS A 264 11.71 -10.16 8.37
N LEU A 265 12.53 -9.11 8.37
CA LEU A 265 13.87 -9.16 7.79
C LEU A 265 14.76 -10.15 8.53
N SER A 266 15.54 -10.90 7.75
CA SER A 266 16.56 -11.83 8.25
C SER A 266 17.59 -12.09 7.16
N ASN A 267 18.67 -12.80 7.47
CA ASN A 267 19.68 -13.21 6.48
C ASN A 267 19.09 -13.99 5.28
N LYS A 268 17.91 -14.62 5.44
CA LYS A 268 17.22 -15.36 4.38
C LYS A 268 16.09 -14.56 3.71
N ASN A 269 15.62 -13.50 4.34
CA ASN A 269 14.49 -12.70 3.88
C ASN A 269 14.93 -11.24 3.82
N ALA A 270 15.50 -10.84 2.68
CA ALA A 270 15.94 -9.48 2.42
C ALA A 270 14.75 -8.52 2.20
N ASP A 271 15.04 -7.21 2.14
CA ASP A 271 14.12 -6.13 1.81
C ASP A 271 13.83 -6.08 0.28
N ARG A 272 13.49 -7.23 -0.29
CA ARG A 272 13.37 -7.46 -1.74
C ARG A 272 12.17 -8.34 -2.06
N LEU A 273 11.79 -8.34 -3.33
CA LEU A 273 10.91 -9.36 -3.89
C LEU A 273 11.66 -10.70 -3.94
N LEU A 274 11.16 -11.67 -3.18
CA LEU A 274 11.80 -12.97 -2.98
C LEU A 274 11.27 -13.99 -3.99
N LYS A 275 12.04 -15.07 -4.18
CA LYS A 275 11.60 -16.20 -5.03
C LYS A 275 10.28 -16.82 -4.56
N SER A 276 10.04 -16.83 -3.25
CA SER A 276 8.81 -17.34 -2.65
C SER A 276 7.60 -16.47 -2.99
N ASP A 277 7.78 -15.15 -3.10
CA ASP A 277 6.72 -14.21 -3.49
C ASP A 277 6.26 -14.48 -4.93
N LEU A 278 7.22 -14.63 -5.84
CA LEU A 278 6.95 -14.95 -7.24
C LEU A 278 6.19 -16.26 -7.41
N LYS A 279 6.58 -17.31 -6.67
CA LYS A 279 5.87 -18.59 -6.71
C LYS A 279 4.43 -18.48 -6.20
N LYS A 280 4.20 -17.73 -5.11
CA LYS A 280 2.85 -17.48 -4.59
C LYS A 280 2.01 -16.72 -5.61
N LEU A 281 2.54 -15.64 -6.18
CA LEU A 281 1.88 -14.88 -7.24
C LEU A 281 1.55 -15.76 -8.45
N ALA A 282 2.50 -16.57 -8.93
CA ALA A 282 2.31 -17.47 -10.07
C ALA A 282 1.25 -18.57 -9.82
N SER A 283 1.06 -18.96 -8.55
CA SER A 283 0.07 -19.97 -8.17
C SER A 283 -1.37 -19.45 -8.13
N LYS A 284 -1.56 -18.12 -8.13
CA LYS A 284 -2.88 -17.49 -8.17
C LYS A 284 -3.59 -17.85 -9.47
N LYS A 285 -4.85 -18.27 -9.36
CA LYS A 285 -5.68 -18.67 -10.51
C LYS A 285 -6.23 -17.46 -11.21
#